data_AF-X1M2V8-F1
#
_entry.id   AF-X1M2V8-F1
#
_cell.length_a   1.000
_cell.length_b   1.000
_cell.length_c   1.000
_cell.angle_alpha   90.00
_cell.angle_beta   90.00
_cell.angle_gamma   90.00
#
_symmetry.space_group_name_H-M   'P 1'
#
loop_
_entity.id
_entity.type
_entity.pdbx_description
1 polymer ?
#
loop_
_entity_poly.entity_id
_entity_poly.type
_entity_poly.pdbx_seq_one_letter_code
_entity_poly.pdbx_strand_id
1 'polypeptide(L)' 'MLYPFLPFSSQKVHEFLGFEGNIEDYGWQLHSPLPGQRLREPQPLFSKLDEKVAEEETKRLGQAPG' A
#
# COMPACT_ATOMS: atom_id res chain seq x y z
N MET A 1 7.70 5.25 9.24
CA MET A 1 7.14 5.90 8.03
C MET A 1 7.33 4.97 6.84
N LEU A 2 6.23 4.47 6.26
CA LEU A 2 6.24 3.54 5.11
C LEU A 2 6.22 4.25 3.75
N TYR A 3 5.77 5.51 3.73
CA TYR A 3 5.45 6.26 2.52
C TYR A 3 6.54 6.29 1.42
N PRO A 4 7.83 6.55 1.70
CA PRO A 4 8.84 6.57 0.63
C PRO A 4 9.13 5.19 0.01
N PHE A 5 8.66 4.10 0.61
CA PHE A 5 8.90 2.73 0.13
C PHE A 5 7.63 2.08 -0.43
N LEU A 6 6.47 2.42 0.12
CA LEU A 6 5.17 1.81 -0.20
C LEU A 6 4.08 2.90 -0.32
N PRO A 7 4.18 3.80 -1.31
CA PRO A 7 3.31 4.98 -1.39
C PRO A 7 1.84 4.61 -1.48
N PHE A 8 1.49 3.61 -2.30
CA PHE A 8 0.11 3.18 -2.49
C PHE A 8 -0.50 2.50 -1.25
N SER A 9 0.26 1.63 -0.59
CA SER A 9 -0.21 0.98 0.64
C SER A 9 -0.31 1.98 1.80
N SER A 10 0.59 2.96 1.85
CA SER A 10 0.54 4.04 2.84
C SER A 10 -0.70 4.91 2.66
N GLN A 11 -1.05 5.25 1.41
CA GLN A 11 -2.27 5.98 1.08
C GLN A 11 -3.53 5.17 1.47
N LYS A 12 -3.56 3.86 1.21
CA LYS A 12 -4.68 3.00 1.66
C LYS A 12 -4.85 3.02 3.18
N VAL A 13 -3.76 2.94 3.93
CA VAL A 13 -3.80 3.04 5.40
C VAL A 13 -4.33 4.39 5.84
N HIS A 14 -3.88 5.49 5.22
CA HIS A 14 -4.37 6.85 5.48
C HIS A 14 -5.90 6.92 5.37
N GLU A 15 -6.45 6.40 4.28
CA GLU A 15 -7.89 6.34 4.05
C GLU A 15 -8.62 5.40 5.03
N PHE A 16 -8.06 4.23 5.33
CA PHE A 16 -8.65 3.30 6.31
C PHE A 16 -8.75 3.92 7.71
N LEU A 17 -7.77 4.74 8.07
CA LEU A 17 -7.79 5.52 9.31
C LEU A 17 -8.84 6.63 9.30
N GLY A 18 -9.56 6.84 8.20
CA GLY A 18 -10.63 7.84 8.08
C GLY A 18 -10.11 9.23 7.72
N PHE A 19 -8.84 9.35 7.31
CA PHE A 19 -8.31 10.60 6.79
C PHE A 19 -8.72 10.80 5.32
N GLU A 20 -8.74 12.06 4.89
CA GLU A 20 -9.08 12.47 3.53
C GLU A 20 -7.85 13.03 2.81
N GLY A 21 -7.95 13.21 1.49
CA GLY A 21 -6.84 13.73 0.68
C GLY A 21 -5.65 12.76 0.55
N ASN A 22 -4.50 13.30 0.15
CA ASN A 22 -3.28 12.53 -0.03
C ASN A 22 -2.41 12.58 1.23
N ILE A 23 -1.79 11.46 1.57
CA ILE A 23 -0.83 11.39 2.68
C ILE A 23 0.39 12.33 2.50
N GLU A 24 0.71 12.70 1.26
CA GLU A 24 1.78 13.67 0.94
C GLU A 24 1.52 15.05 1.53
N ASP A 25 0.24 15.46 1.55
CA ASP A 25 -0.18 16.77 2.04
C ASP A 25 0.03 16.91 3.56
N TYR A 26 0.16 15.78 4.28
CA TYR A 26 0.40 15.71 5.72
C TYR A 26 1.90 15.80 6.08
N GLY A 27 2.78 15.61 5.09
CA GLY A 27 4.23 15.68 5.27
C GLY A 27 4.79 14.63 6.25
N TRP A 28 5.99 14.90 6.75
CA TRP A 28 6.70 14.02 7.70
C TRP A 28 6.26 14.26 9.14
N GLN A 29 4.95 14.17 9.40
CA GLN A 29 4.36 14.33 10.72
C GLN A 29 3.52 13.10 11.06
N LEU A 30 3.56 12.69 12.34
CA LEU A 30 2.72 11.58 12.80
C LEU A 30 1.34 12.12 13.18
N HIS A 31 0.31 11.68 12.47
CA HIS A 31 -1.08 12.03 12.76
C HIS A 31 -1.84 10.79 13.23
N SER A 32 -2.34 10.83 14.46
CA SER A 32 -3.21 9.78 15.01
C SER A 32 -4.68 10.13 14.78
N PRO A 33 -5.56 9.14 14.52
CA PRO A 33 -7.00 9.37 14.50
C PRO A 33 -7.49 9.93 15.83
N LEU A 34 -8.45 10.87 15.78
CA LEU A 34 -9.07 11.39 16.99
C LEU A 34 -10.03 10.34 17.61
N PRO A 35 -10.24 10.35 18.94
CA PRO A 35 -11.28 9.51 19.55
C PRO A 35 -12.65 9.75 18.90
N GLY A 36 -13.34 8.66 18.55
CA GLY A 36 -14.64 8.74 17.86
C GLY A 36 -14.55 8.97 16.35
N GLN A 37 -13.35 9.13 15.78
CA GLN A 37 -13.16 9.18 14.34
C GLN A 37 -13.62 7.87 13.70
N ARG A 38 -14.50 7.98 12.70
CA ARG A 38 -15.01 6.82 11.98
C ARG A 38 -13.93 6.27 11.06
N LEU A 39 -13.48 5.05 11.36
CA LEU A 39 -12.59 4.32 10.48
C LEU A 39 -13.39 3.72 9.31
N ARG A 40 -12.74 3.60 8.15
CA ARG A 40 -13.33 2.87 7.01
C ARG A 40 -13.14 1.37 7.24
N GLU A 41 -13.92 0.56 6.52
CA GLU A 41 -13.78 -0.90 6.59
C GLU A 41 -12.39 -1.31 6.07
N PRO A 42 -11.57 -2.02 6.88
CA PRO A 42 -10.24 -2.39 6.48
C PRO A 42 -10.29 -3.49 5.43
N GLN A 43 -9.39 -3.42 4.45
CA GLN A 43 -9.16 -4.48 3.47
C GLN A 43 -7.70 -4.92 3.49
N PRO A 44 -7.38 -6.15 3.04
CA PRO A 44 -5.99 -6.59 2.92
C PRO A 44 -5.17 -5.62 2.07
N LEU A 45 -4.06 -5.13 2.62
CA LEU A 45 -3.14 -4.24 1.89
C LEU A 45 -2.28 -5.00 0.88
N PHE A 46 -2.04 -6.29 1.14
CA PHE A 46 -1.19 -7.15 0.32
C PHE A 46 -1.87 -8.50 0.12
N SER A 47 -1.78 -9.01 -1.10
CA SER A 47 -2.05 -10.41 -1.40
C SER A 47 -0.74 -11.17 -1.33
N LYS A 48 -0.78 -12.40 -0.78
CA LYS A 48 0.40 -13.28 -0.82
C LYS A 48 0.73 -13.60 -2.27
N LEU A 49 2.01 -13.51 -2.64
CA LEU A 49 2.46 -13.93 -3.96
C LEU A 49 2.38 -15.46 -4.07
N ASP A 50 1.70 -15.93 -5.09
CA ASP A 50 1.61 -17.35 -5.42
C ASP A 50 2.90 -17.81 -6.11
N GLU A 51 3.41 -18.98 -5.73
CA GLU A 51 4.65 -19.54 -6.26
C GLU A 51 4.58 -19.74 -7.78
N LYS A 52 3.43 -20.17 -8.30
CA LYS A 52 3.20 -20.36 -9.74
C LYS A 52 3.37 -19.05 -10.50
N VAL A 53 2.85 -17.95 -9.96
CA VAL A 53 2.98 -16.62 -10.57
C VAL A 53 4.45 -16.19 -10.60
N ALA A 54 5.19 -16.40 -9.51
CA ALA A 54 6.62 -16.08 -9.45
C ALA A 54 7.44 -16.86 -10.50
N GLU A 55 7.15 -18.15 -10.68
CA GLU A 55 7.79 -18.98 -11.72
C GLU A 55 7.48 -18.51 -13.14
N GLU A 56 6.22 -18.17 -13.41
CA GLU A 56 5.78 -17.67 -14.72
C GLU A 56 6.48 -16.36 -15.09
N GLU A 57 6.54 -15.38 -14.18
CA GLU A 57 7.24 -14.11 -14.44
C GLU A 57 8.76 -14.30 -14.57
N THR A 58 9.36 -15.22 -13.80
CA THR A 58 10.78 -15.55 -13.93
C THR A 58 11.10 -16.11 -15.32
N LYS A 59 10.25 -17.01 -15.84
CA LYS A 59 10.40 -17.56 -17.20
C LYS A 59 10.28 -16.48 -18.27
N ARG A 60 9.39 -15.51 -18.11
CA ARG A 60 9.25 -14.37 -19.03
C ARG A 60 10.47 -13.46 -19.03
N LEU A 61 10.99 -13.11 -17.85
CA LEU A 61 12.20 -12.27 -17.72
C LEU A 61 13.47 -12.95 -18.26
N GLY A 62 13.54 -14.29 -18.15
CA GLY A 62 14.66 -15.08 -18.69
C GLY A 62 14.64 -15.24 -20.22
N GLN A 63 13.55 -14.85 -20.89
CA GLN A 63 13.46 -14.81 -22.35
C GLN A 63 13.79 -13.39 -22.82
N ALA A 64 15.06 -13.11 -23.08
CA ALA A 64 15.44 -11.88 -23.77
C ALA A 64 14.80 -11.85 -25.18
N PRO A 65 14.35 -10.69 -25.70
CA PRO A 65 13.94 -10.60 -27.08
C PRO A 65 15.16 -10.88 -27.98
N GLY A 66 15.04 -11.87 -28.85
CA GLY A 66 15.99 -12.11 -29.93
C GLY A 66 15.89 -11.05 -31.02
#